data_AF-A0A2E9FBP3-F1
#
_entry.id   AF-A0A2E9FBP3-F1
#
_cell.length_a   1.000
_cell.length_b   1.000
_cell.length_c   1.000
_cell.angle_alpha   90.00
_cell.angle_beta   90.00
_cell.angle_gamma   90.00
#
_symmetry.space_group_name_H-M   'P 1'
#
loop_
_entity.id
_entity.type
_entity.pdbx_description
1 polymer ?
#
loop_
_entity_poly.entity_id
_entity_poly.type
_entity_poly.pdbx_seq_one_letter_code
_entity_poly.pdbx_strand_id
1 'polypeptide(L)'
;MIGDNHQIRQHKIFRWMLVILLATGFGVTIGFGKKVSLTEIPAVVQDTIVREIGQALIDKIDRDKDDDEIVYEVDAEDDGIDIELKISSDGTLQKKKVEEEITLSELPQVVRNTITREIRNLWIEEVRC
;
A
#
# COMPACT_ATOMS: atom_id res chain seq x y z
N MET A 1 -8.72 9.53 27.24
CA MET A 1 -7.80 8.38 27.21
C MET A 1 -7.28 8.30 25.80
N ILE A 2 -6.07 8.80 25.58
CA ILE A 2 -5.40 8.83 24.28
C ILE A 2 -4.87 7.41 24.06
N GLY A 3 -5.58 6.64 23.23
CA GLY A 3 -5.14 5.32 22.78
C GLY A 3 -4.20 5.50 21.61
N ASP A 4 -3.08 4.78 21.66
CA ASP A 4 -1.92 4.97 20.81
C ASP A 4 -2.22 4.90 19.31
N ASN A 5 -1.87 5.98 18.60
CA ASN A 5 -1.84 6.10 17.13
C ASN A 5 -0.81 5.15 16.46
N HIS A 6 -0.10 4.35 17.26
CA HIS A 6 0.93 3.43 16.83
C HIS A 6 0.37 2.08 16.34
N GLN A 7 -0.92 1.81 16.60
CA GLN A 7 -1.59 0.55 16.22
C GLN A 7 -2.05 0.52 14.75
N ILE A 8 -2.33 1.68 14.14
CA ILE A 8 -2.88 1.77 12.76
C ILE A 8 -1.79 1.49 11.70
N ARG A 9 -0.54 1.87 11.98
CA ARG A 9 0.62 1.67 11.09
C ARG A 9 0.94 0.19 10.84
N GLN A 10 0.48 -0.72 11.69
CA GLN A 10 0.66 -2.18 11.57
C GLN A 10 -0.35 -2.84 10.62
N HIS A 11 -1.50 -2.20 10.33
CA HIS A 11 -2.53 -2.76 9.45
C HIS A 11 -2.30 -2.46 7.96
N LYS A 12 -1.44 -1.48 7.61
CA LYS A 12 -1.08 -1.16 6.21
C LYS A 12 -0.26 -2.29 5.56
N ILE A 13 0.63 -2.93 6.34
CA ILE A 13 1.47 -4.08 5.92
C ILE A 13 0.65 -5.34 5.54
N PHE A 14 -0.61 -5.44 5.99
CA PHE A 14 -1.47 -6.59 5.75
C PHE A 14 -2.40 -6.40 4.54
N ARG A 15 -2.46 -5.18 3.97
CA ARG A 15 -3.51 -4.79 3.00
C ARG A 15 -3.29 -5.31 1.58
N TRP A 16 -2.09 -5.78 1.24
CA TRP A 16 -1.81 -6.47 -0.04
C TRP A 16 -1.75 -7.99 0.09
N MET A 17 -1.73 -8.54 1.31
CA MET A 17 -1.72 -9.99 1.57
C MET A 17 -3.10 -10.68 1.42
N LEU A 18 -4.14 -9.95 0.99
CA LEU A 18 -5.51 -10.48 0.89
C LEU A 18 -6.04 -10.52 -0.54
N VAL A 19 -5.21 -10.90 -1.51
CA VAL A 19 -5.66 -11.28 -2.85
C VAL A 19 -5.29 -12.76 -3.07
N ILE A 20 -6.33 -13.59 -3.16
CA ILE A 20 -6.32 -15.05 -3.43
C ILE A 20 -6.26 -15.95 -2.19
N LEU A 21 -7.40 -16.08 -1.51
CA LEU A 21 -7.73 -17.31 -0.79
C LEU A 21 -9.19 -17.69 -1.06
N LEU A 22 -9.46 -18.04 -2.32
CA LEU A 22 -10.69 -18.74 -2.71
C LEU A 22 -10.35 -19.84 -3.73
N ALA A 23 -10.43 -21.07 -3.22
CA ALA A 23 -10.54 -22.34 -3.94
C ALA A 23 -9.34 -22.79 -4.79
N THR A 24 -8.52 -23.68 -4.24
CA THR A 24 -8.46 -25.12 -4.61
C THR A 24 -7.22 -25.77 -3.98
N GLY A 25 -7.34 -27.05 -3.61
CA GLY A 25 -6.24 -27.82 -3.03
C GLY A 25 -5.11 -28.00 -4.03
N PHE A 26 -4.02 -27.27 -3.84
CA PHE A 26 -2.71 -27.51 -4.44
C PHE A 26 -1.68 -26.94 -3.46
N GLY A 27 -0.50 -27.55 -3.35
CA GLY A 27 0.53 -27.12 -2.40
C GLY A 27 1.00 -25.70 -2.69
N VAL A 28 0.34 -24.69 -2.13
CA VAL A 28 0.74 -23.29 -2.25
C VAL A 28 1.91 -23.07 -1.30
N THR A 29 3.13 -23.04 -1.85
CA THR A 29 4.21 -22.30 -1.20
C THR A 29 3.73 -20.86 -1.13
N ILE A 30 3.37 -20.38 0.06
CA ILE A 30 2.98 -18.99 0.25
C ILE A 30 4.19 -18.14 -0.15
N GLY A 31 4.12 -17.51 -1.32
CA GLY A 31 5.11 -16.55 -1.78
C GLY A 31 5.00 -15.33 -0.88
N PHE A 32 5.89 -15.22 0.10
CA PHE A 32 6.10 -13.98 0.80
C PHE A 32 7.20 -13.25 0.02
N GLY A 33 6.87 -12.13 -0.62
CA GLY A 33 7.84 -11.28 -1.32
C GLY A 33 9.11 -11.04 -0.48
N LYS A 34 10.27 -11.09 -1.14
CA LYS A 34 11.57 -10.91 -0.48
C LYS A 34 11.89 -9.42 -0.41
N LYS A 35 12.04 -8.89 0.80
CA LYS A 35 12.56 -7.52 1.02
C LYS A 35 13.95 -7.37 0.38
N VAL A 36 14.13 -6.32 -0.42
CA VAL A 36 15.37 -5.98 -1.12
C VAL A 36 15.67 -4.49 -0.97
N SER A 37 16.92 -4.10 -1.16
CA SER A 37 17.34 -2.70 -1.24
C SER A 37 17.29 -2.18 -2.67
N LEU A 38 17.24 -0.85 -2.83
CA LEU A 38 17.24 -0.20 -4.14
C LEU A 38 18.47 -0.58 -4.99
N THR A 39 19.61 -0.90 -4.36
CA THR A 39 20.82 -1.33 -5.08
C THR A 39 20.78 -2.78 -5.57
N GLU A 40 19.87 -3.60 -5.05
CA GLU A 40 19.74 -5.02 -5.40
C GLU A 40 18.78 -5.27 -6.57
N ILE A 41 18.09 -4.24 -7.06
CA ILE A 41 17.11 -4.35 -8.16
C ILE A 41 17.69 -3.82 -9.48
N PRO A 42 17.15 -4.25 -10.65
CA PRO A 42 17.62 -3.80 -11.95
C PRO A 42 17.56 -2.27 -12.09
N ALA A 43 18.56 -1.68 -12.75
CA ALA A 43 18.66 -0.23 -12.94
C ALA A 43 17.39 0.36 -13.59
N VAL A 44 16.80 -0.33 -14.57
CA VAL A 44 15.54 0.08 -15.22
C VAL A 44 14.37 0.18 -14.24
N VAL A 45 14.34 -0.67 -13.22
CA VAL A 45 13.34 -0.62 -12.15
C VAL A 45 13.64 0.55 -11.21
N GLN A 46 14.90 0.78 -10.85
CA GLN A 46 15.31 1.94 -10.04
C GLN A 46 14.89 3.26 -10.72
N ASP A 47 15.13 3.38 -12.02
CA ASP A 47 14.76 4.56 -12.80
C ASP A 47 13.24 4.78 -12.80
N THR A 48 12.46 3.71 -12.97
CA THR A 48 11.00 3.80 -12.87
C THR A 48 10.55 4.20 -11.47
N ILE A 49 11.15 3.66 -10.41
CA ILE A 49 10.82 4.06 -9.03
C ILE A 49 11.04 5.55 -8.85
N VAL A 50 12.24 6.05 -9.14
CA VAL A 50 12.60 7.46 -8.96
C VAL A 50 11.68 8.38 -9.78
N ARG A 51 11.37 7.98 -11.02
CA ARG A 51 10.45 8.71 -11.89
C ARG A 51 9.03 8.78 -11.35
N GLU A 52 8.56 7.71 -10.71
CA GLU A 52 7.16 7.60 -10.26
C GLU A 52 6.92 8.16 -8.86
N ILE A 53 7.88 8.03 -7.95
CA ILE A 53 7.76 8.53 -6.57
C ILE A 53 8.31 9.96 -6.42
N GLY A 54 9.13 10.44 -7.35
CA GLY A 54 9.72 11.77 -7.30
C GLY A 54 10.65 11.95 -6.10
N GLN A 55 10.24 12.79 -5.15
CA GLN A 55 11.00 13.08 -3.91
C GLN A 55 10.52 12.30 -2.69
N ALA A 56 9.48 11.47 -2.83
CA ALA A 56 8.96 10.65 -1.75
C ALA A 56 10.02 9.70 -1.18
N LEU A 57 9.91 9.42 0.11
CA LEU A 57 10.82 8.53 0.83
C LEU A 57 10.37 7.08 0.67
N ILE A 58 11.28 6.21 0.24
CA ILE A 58 10.99 4.77 0.11
C ILE A 58 11.00 4.12 1.50
N ASP A 59 9.88 3.50 1.87
CA ASP A 59 9.75 2.73 3.10
C ASP A 59 10.15 1.27 2.90
N LYS A 60 9.73 0.68 1.78
CA LYS A 60 9.91 -0.75 1.50
C LYS A 60 10.02 -1.01 0.01
N ILE A 61 10.84 -1.99 -0.33
CA ILE A 61 10.87 -2.61 -1.65
C ILE A 61 10.84 -4.13 -1.42
N ASP A 62 9.85 -4.79 -2.00
CA ASP A 62 9.78 -6.25 -2.03
C ASP A 62 9.91 -6.74 -3.46
N ARG A 63 10.71 -7.80 -3.64
CA ARG A 63 10.76 -8.58 -4.86
C ARG A 63 9.85 -9.79 -4.70
N ASP A 64 8.77 -9.83 -5.45
CA ASP A 64 7.83 -10.94 -5.45
C ASP A 64 7.75 -11.62 -6.83
N LYS A 65 6.94 -12.67 -6.90
CA LYS A 65 6.65 -13.43 -8.11
C LYS A 65 5.13 -13.49 -8.30
N ASP A 66 4.63 -12.80 -9.31
CA ASP A 66 3.21 -12.77 -9.68
C ASP A 66 3.02 -13.46 -11.03
N ASP A 67 2.16 -14.48 -11.11
CA ASP A 67 1.93 -15.28 -12.33
C ASP A 67 3.21 -15.69 -13.09
N ASP A 68 4.19 -16.17 -12.33
CA ASP A 68 5.54 -16.55 -12.80
C ASP A 68 6.48 -15.41 -13.23
N GLU A 69 6.04 -14.15 -13.18
CA GLU A 69 6.83 -12.95 -13.45
C GLU A 69 7.43 -12.35 -12.18
N ILE A 70 8.68 -11.91 -12.25
CA ILE A 70 9.30 -11.16 -11.15
C ILE A 70 8.73 -9.73 -11.15
N VAL A 71 8.17 -9.34 -10.02
CA VAL A 71 7.65 -7.99 -9.79
C VAL A 71 8.35 -7.34 -8.60
N TYR A 72 8.37 -6.02 -8.60
CA TYR A 72 8.88 -5.19 -7.52
C TYR A 72 7.73 -4.34 -6.99
N GLU A 73 7.40 -4.54 -5.73
CA GLU A 73 6.41 -3.75 -5.00
C GLU A 73 7.14 -2.72 -4.15
N VAL A 74 6.72 -1.46 -4.25
CA VAL A 74 7.40 -0.33 -3.62
C VAL A 74 6.39 0.50 -2.86
N ASP A 75 6.66 0.71 -1.59
CA ASP A 75 5.93 1.63 -0.73
C ASP A 75 6.80 2.86 -0.51
N ALA A 76 6.24 4.04 -0.77
CA ALA A 76 6.88 5.32 -0.52
C ALA A 76 5.87 6.31 0.10
N GLU A 77 6.36 7.30 0.84
CA GLU A 77 5.53 8.31 1.49
C GLU A 77 6.11 9.71 1.22
N ASP A 78 5.23 10.68 0.93
CA ASP A 78 5.55 12.11 0.89
C ASP A 78 4.47 12.91 1.63
N ASP A 79 4.84 13.53 2.75
CA ASP A 79 3.95 14.40 3.56
C ASP A 79 2.57 13.76 3.90
N GLY A 80 2.55 12.48 4.29
CA GLY A 80 1.31 11.76 4.61
C GLY A 80 0.53 11.25 3.40
N ILE A 81 1.09 11.39 2.19
CA ILE A 81 0.59 10.78 0.96
C ILE A 81 1.35 9.48 0.72
N ASP A 82 0.65 8.35 0.84
CA ASP A 82 1.17 7.02 0.56
C ASP A 82 1.18 6.77 -0.96
N ILE A 83 2.29 6.29 -1.49
CA ILE A 83 2.48 5.89 -2.89
C ILE A 83 2.87 4.42 -2.94
N GLU A 84 2.00 3.59 -3.53
CA GLU A 84 2.27 2.16 -3.76
C GLU A 84 2.50 1.92 -5.26
N LEU A 85 3.62 1.29 -5.62
CA LEU A 85 3.95 0.92 -6.99
C LEU A 85 4.10 -0.59 -7.15
N LYS A 86 3.72 -1.10 -8.32
CA LYS A 86 4.07 -2.44 -8.78
C LYS A 86 4.75 -2.35 -10.14
N ILE A 87 5.98 -2.84 -10.23
CA ILE A 87 6.84 -2.66 -11.40
C ILE A 87 7.36 -4.04 -11.85
N SER A 88 7.23 -4.33 -13.15
CA SER A 88 7.81 -5.51 -13.77
C SER A 88 9.33 -5.48 -13.74
N SER A 89 9.96 -6.65 -13.87
CA SER A 89 11.44 -6.75 -13.95
C SER A 89 12.10 -5.99 -15.10
N ASP A 90 11.34 -5.64 -16.15
CA ASP A 90 11.78 -4.83 -17.28
C ASP A 90 11.65 -3.31 -17.05
N GLY A 91 11.12 -2.90 -15.89
CA GLY A 91 10.86 -1.50 -15.54
C GLY A 91 9.47 -0.99 -15.91
N THR A 92 8.58 -1.82 -16.48
CA THR A 92 7.20 -1.44 -16.79
C THR A 92 6.39 -1.23 -15.52
N LEU A 93 5.76 -0.07 -15.39
CA LEU A 93 4.84 0.22 -14.29
C LEU A 93 3.50 -0.49 -14.53
N GLN A 94 3.18 -1.48 -13.71
CA GLN A 94 1.92 -2.22 -13.80
C GLN A 94 0.81 -1.57 -12.98
N LYS A 95 1.16 -0.99 -11.82
CA LYS A 95 0.20 -0.36 -10.91
C LYS A 95 0.85 0.82 -10.18
N LYS A 96 0.07 1.87 -10.00
CA LYS A 96 0.37 3.01 -9.12
C LYS A 96 -0.89 3.36 -8.34
N LYS A 97 -0.75 3.50 -7.04
CA LYS A 97 -1.81 3.93 -6.13
C LYS A 97 -1.27 5.08 -5.30
N VAL A 98 -2.07 6.12 -5.13
CA VAL A 98 -1.73 7.29 -4.32
C VAL A 98 -2.88 7.48 -3.35
N GLU A 99 -2.60 7.45 -2.05
CA GLU A 99 -3.61 7.58 -1.01
C GLU A 99 -3.22 8.71 -0.06
N GLU A 100 -4.14 9.65 0.15
CA GLU A 100 -3.98 10.75 1.09
C GLU A 100 -4.84 10.47 2.32
N GLU A 101 -4.22 10.47 3.50
CA GLU A 101 -4.94 10.24 4.76
C GLU A 101 -5.61 11.55 5.23
N ILE A 102 -6.88 11.74 4.88
CA ILE A 102 -7.67 12.89 5.34
C ILE A 102 -8.22 12.60 6.74
N THR A 103 -7.91 13.45 7.70
CA THR A 103 -8.45 13.29 9.06
C THR A 103 -9.93 13.70 9.11
N LEU A 104 -10.73 13.03 9.95
CA LEU A 104 -12.15 13.38 10.16
C LEU A 104 -12.36 14.87 10.50
N SER A 105 -11.39 15.51 11.16
CA SER A 105 -11.37 16.94 11.49
C SER A 105 -11.42 17.86 10.27
N GLU A 106 -10.82 17.43 9.16
CA GLU A 106 -10.68 18.20 7.92
C GLU A 106 -11.94 18.09 7.04
N LEU A 107 -12.79 17.09 7.32
CA LEU A 107 -14.05 16.94 6.61
C LEU A 107 -15.08 18.04 7.03
N PRO A 108 -15.86 18.57 6.07
CA PRO A 108 -16.94 19.50 6.35
C PRO A 108 -17.91 18.93 7.39
N GLN A 109 -18.47 19.81 8.24
CA GLN A 109 -19.35 19.37 9.34
C GLN A 109 -20.54 18.52 8.87
N VAL A 110 -21.10 18.79 7.70
CA VAL A 110 -22.18 17.97 7.11
C VAL A 110 -21.75 16.54 6.84
N VAL A 111 -20.52 16.35 6.35
CA VAL A 111 -19.95 15.03 6.06
C VAL A 111 -19.67 14.30 7.37
N ARG A 112 -19.01 14.99 8.33
CA ARG A 112 -18.80 14.45 9.69
C ARG A 112 -20.09 14.00 10.36
N ASN A 113 -21.11 14.86 10.37
CA ASN A 113 -22.38 14.58 11.04
C ASN A 113 -23.13 13.40 10.38
N THR A 114 -22.98 13.22 9.06
CA THR A 114 -23.56 12.08 8.35
C THR A 114 -22.82 10.80 8.70
N ILE A 115 -21.50 10.82 8.68
CA ILE A 115 -20.62 9.72 9.08
C ILE A 115 -20.90 9.31 10.54
N THR A 116 -20.84 10.23 11.50
CA THR A 116 -21.09 9.96 12.93
C THR A 116 -22.51 9.45 13.21
N ARG A 117 -23.49 9.85 12.39
CA ARG A 117 -24.89 9.42 12.53
C ARG A 117 -25.14 8.01 11.96
N GLU A 118 -24.56 7.71 10.80
CA GLU A 118 -24.68 6.41 10.11
C GLU A 118 -23.86 5.33 10.83
N ILE A 119 -22.69 5.71 11.34
CA ILE A 119 -21.74 4.79 11.97
C ILE A 119 -21.99 4.77 13.48
N ARG A 120 -23.23 4.47 13.84
CA ARG A 120 -23.64 4.37 15.24
C ARG A 120 -23.34 3.01 15.87
N ASN A 121 -22.61 2.11 15.19
CA ASN A 121 -22.19 0.79 15.74
C ASN A 121 -21.21 -0.04 14.87
N LEU A 122 -20.49 0.55 13.93
CA LEU A 122 -19.48 -0.17 13.13
C LEU A 122 -18.18 0.63 13.14
N TRP A 123 -17.03 -0.02 13.17
CA TRP A 123 -15.75 0.70 13.12
C TRP A 123 -15.54 1.20 11.68
N ILE A 124 -15.32 2.50 11.52
CA ILE A 124 -15.02 3.08 10.20
C ILE A 124 -13.55 2.86 9.95
N GLU A 125 -13.24 1.94 9.04
CA GLU A 125 -11.85 1.65 8.67
C GLU A 125 -11.35 2.55 7.53
N GLU A 126 -12.23 3.06 6.65
CA GLU A 126 -11.81 3.95 5.55
C GLU A 126 -13.01 4.71 4.93
N VAL A 127 -12.77 5.94 4.46
CA VAL A 127 -13.70 6.69 3.59
C VAL A 127 -12.91 7.10 2.34
N ARG A 128 -13.32 6.62 1.16
CA ARG A 128 -12.77 7.05 -0.13
C ARG A 128 -13.65 8.14 -0.73
N CYS A 129 -13.02 9.28 -1.07
CA CYS A 129 -13.63 10.42 -1.75
C CYS A 129 -13.38 10.34 -3.25
#